data_AF-A0A7S7Z0M0-F1
#
_entry.id   AF-A0A7S7Z0M0-F1
#
_cell.length_a   1.000
_cell.length_b   1.000
_cell.length_c   1.000
_cell.angle_alpha   90.00
_cell.angle_beta   90.00
_cell.angle_gamma   90.00
#
_symmetry.space_group_name_H-M   'P 1'
#
loop_
_entity.id
_entity.type
_entity.pdbx_description
1 polymer ?
#
loop_
_entity_poly.entity_id
_entity_poly.type
_entity_poly.pdbx_seq_one_letter_code
_entity_poly.pdbx_strand_id
1 'polypeptide(L)' 'MPIEPPEIPPTTPGNPSEPPPGIPPGNPQPEVPPPVREPGEPPRPDELPGKTPDESPVRGPPGPSGPPPATDRPAAQ' A
#
# COMPACT_ATOMS: atom_id res chain seq x y z
N MET A 1 -43.09 -67.15 37.23
CA MET A 1 -42.90 -66.40 35.96
C MET A 1 -41.64 -65.56 36.11
N PRO A 2 -40.76 -65.46 35.10
CA PRO A 2 -39.66 -64.51 35.16
C PRO A 2 -40.23 -63.09 35.16
N ILE A 3 -39.70 -62.23 36.02
CA ILE A 3 -40.06 -60.82 36.12
C ILE A 3 -39.11 -60.08 35.19
N GLU A 4 -39.65 -59.44 34.15
CA GLU A 4 -38.82 -58.61 33.27
C GLU A 4 -38.45 -57.30 33.99
N PRO A 5 -37.19 -56.87 33.89
CA PRO A 5 -36.75 -55.63 34.53
C PRO A 5 -37.39 -54.42 33.85
N PRO A 6 -37.78 -53.38 34.61
CA PRO A 6 -38.36 -52.16 34.03
C PRO A 6 -37.34 -51.42 33.16
N GLU A 7 -37.78 -50.96 31.98
CA GLU A 7 -36.97 -50.12 31.10
C GLU A 7 -36.85 -48.71 31.67
N ILE A 8 -35.63 -48.19 31.71
CA ILE A 8 -35.33 -46.83 32.19
C ILE A 8 -35.21 -45.92 30.96
N PRO A 9 -35.92 -44.79 30.89
CA PRO A 9 -35.81 -43.88 29.75
C PRO A 9 -34.41 -43.28 29.66
N PRO A 10 -33.94 -42.94 28.44
CA PRO A 10 -32.64 -42.32 28.26
C PRO A 10 -32.62 -40.92 28.90
N THR A 11 -31.48 -40.56 29.49
CA THR A 11 -31.28 -39.23 30.06
C THR A 11 -31.25 -38.17 28.97
N THR A 12 -32.01 -37.09 29.13
CA THR A 12 -31.90 -35.91 28.26
C THR A 12 -30.52 -35.27 28.46
N PRO A 13 -29.67 -35.16 27.42
CA PRO A 13 -28.42 -34.42 27.52
C PRO A 13 -28.73 -32.96 27.87
N GLY A 14 -27.95 -32.37 28.78
CA GLY A 14 -28.10 -30.95 29.11
C GLY A 14 -27.84 -30.06 27.90
N ASN A 15 -28.55 -28.93 27.80
CA ASN A 15 -28.21 -27.91 26.82
C ASN A 15 -26.87 -27.26 27.21
N PRO A 16 -25.88 -27.18 26.30
CA PRO A 16 -24.66 -26.44 26.57
C PRO A 16 -24.99 -24.95 26.77
N SER A 17 -24.46 -24.36 27.84
CA SER A 17 -24.50 -22.91 28.01
C SER A 17 -23.57 -22.26 26.99
N GLU A 18 -23.97 -21.09 26.47
CA GLU A 18 -23.07 -20.25 25.69
C GLU A 18 -21.89 -19.82 26.59
N PRO A 19 -20.66 -19.77 26.06
CA PRO A 19 -19.54 -19.17 26.77
C PRO A 19 -19.83 -17.68 27.06
N PRO A 20 -19.25 -17.12 28.13
CA PRO A 20 -19.37 -15.69 28.39
C PRO A 20 -18.79 -14.87 27.22
N PRO A 21 -19.26 -13.63 27.00
CA PRO A 21 -18.68 -12.74 26.01
C PRO A 21 -17.18 -12.59 26.23
N GLY A 22 -16.40 -12.67 25.15
CA GLY A 22 -14.97 -12.42 25.20
C GLY A 22 -14.68 -10.98 25.64
N ILE A 23 -13.63 -10.79 26.44
CA ILE A 23 -13.16 -9.44 26.77
C ILE A 23 -12.61 -8.84 25.46
N PRO A 24 -13.06 -7.64 25.06
CA PRO A 24 -12.51 -7.00 23.88
C PRO A 24 -11.00 -6.83 24.05
N PRO A 25 -10.20 -7.04 22.99
CA PRO A 25 -8.78 -6.72 23.06
C PRO A 25 -8.65 -5.27 23.52
N GLY A 26 -7.83 -5.04 24.54
CA GLY A 26 -7.55 -3.68 25.03
C GLY A 26 -6.97 -2.82 23.91
N ASN A 27 -7.03 -1.49 24.04
CA ASN A 27 -6.40 -0.60 23.07
C ASN A 27 -4.88 -0.69 23.21
N PRO A 28 -4.14 -1.32 22.28
CA PRO A 28 -2.69 -1.33 22.36
C PRO A 28 -2.22 0.06 21.95
N GLN A 29 -1.88 0.92 22.90
CA GLN A 29 -1.12 2.13 22.58
C GLN A 29 0.33 1.70 22.37
N PRO A 30 0.90 1.82 21.16
CA PRO A 30 2.33 1.60 20.98
C PRO A 30 3.09 2.63 21.81
N GLU A 31 4.06 2.19 22.60
CA GLU A 31 4.98 3.10 23.29
C GLU A 31 5.96 3.77 22.30
N VAL A 32 6.04 3.22 21.08
CA VAL A 32 6.93 3.68 20.03
C VAL A 32 6.26 4.83 19.25
N PRO A 33 6.92 5.99 19.10
CA PRO A 33 6.41 7.07 18.28
C PRO A 33 6.27 6.62 16.81
N PRO A 34 5.36 7.23 16.05
CA PRO A 34 5.19 6.92 14.64
C PRO A 34 6.50 7.20 13.86
N PRO A 35 6.73 6.49 12.74
CA PRO A 35 7.86 6.78 11.87
C PRO A 35 7.88 8.24 11.42
N VAL A 36 9.07 8.83 11.34
CA VAL A 36 9.24 10.22 10.85
C VAL A 36 8.92 10.35 9.36
N ARG A 37 8.96 9.24 8.61
CA ARG A 37 8.75 9.20 7.17
C ARG A 37 7.80 8.07 6.81
N GLU A 38 6.93 8.32 5.85
CA GLU A 38 5.99 7.33 5.36
C GLU A 38 6.71 6.18 4.64
N PRO A 39 6.35 4.92 4.91
CA PRO A 39 6.86 3.78 4.16
C PRO A 39 6.56 3.92 2.66
N GLY A 40 7.59 3.86 1.83
CA GLY A 40 7.46 3.97 0.38
C GLY A 40 7.62 5.39 -0.17
N GLU A 41 7.78 6.40 0.67
CA GLU A 41 8.15 7.74 0.18
C GLU A 41 9.61 7.74 -0.29
N PRO A 42 9.89 8.13 -1.54
CA PRO A 42 11.26 8.22 -2.02
C PRO A 42 12.03 9.29 -1.25
N PRO A 43 13.35 9.12 -1.05
CA PRO A 43 14.16 10.17 -0.43
C PRO A 43 14.08 11.44 -1.28
N ARG A 44 13.81 12.58 -0.63
CA ARG A 44 13.92 13.88 -1.29
C ARG A 44 15.39 14.09 -1.69
N PRO A 45 15.68 14.51 -2.93
CA PRO A 45 17.03 14.86 -3.34
C PRO A 45 17.60 15.95 -2.43
N ASP A 46 18.89 15.87 -2.15
CA ASP A 46 19.59 16.96 -1.47
C ASP A 46 19.62 18.20 -2.36
N GLU A 47 19.40 19.38 -1.78
CA GLU A 47 19.59 20.63 -2.49
C GLU A 47 21.07 20.77 -2.83
N LEU A 48 21.37 20.84 -4.13
CA LEU A 48 22.72 21.15 -4.57
C LEU A 48 23.08 22.56 -4.08
N PRO A 49 24.33 22.80 -3.65
CA PRO A 49 24.78 24.17 -3.39
C PRO A 49 24.46 25.04 -4.61
N GLY A 50 24.04 26.29 -4.39
CA GLY A 50 23.60 27.24 -5.41
C GLY A 50 24.69 27.72 -6.37
N LYS A 51 25.52 26.79 -6.88
CA LYS A 51 26.60 27.03 -7.82
C LYS A 51 25.94 26.96 -9.19
N THR A 52 25.63 28.12 -9.75
CA THR A 52 25.40 28.21 -11.18
C THR A 52 26.70 27.80 -11.87
N PRO A 53 26.68 26.93 -12.89
CA PRO A 53 27.86 26.70 -13.70
C PRO A 53 28.43 28.04 -14.16
N ASP A 54 29.75 28.23 -14.02
CA ASP A 54 30.43 29.44 -14.50
C ASP A 54 30.35 29.57 -16.03
N GLU A 55 30.03 28.47 -16.72
CA GLU A 55 29.92 28.39 -18.17
C GLU A 55 28.51 28.71 -18.66
N SER A 56 28.42 29.62 -19.64
CA SER A 56 27.21 29.81 -20.43
C SER A 56 26.98 28.60 -21.35
N PRO A 57 25.74 28.08 -21.49
CA PRO A 57 25.46 27.01 -22.44
C PRO A 57 25.99 27.36 -23.83
N VAL A 58 26.97 26.60 -24.32
CA VAL A 58 27.49 26.79 -25.68
C VAL A 58 26.36 26.40 -26.63
N ARG A 59 25.88 27.38 -27.42
CA ARG A 59 25.00 27.09 -28.55
C ARG A 59 25.76 26.08 -29.42
N GLY A 60 25.14 24.93 -29.68
CA GLY A 60 25.72 23.87 -30.49
C GLY A 60 26.23 24.38 -31.85
N PRO A 61 27.00 23.55 -32.58
CA PRO A 61 27.56 23.94 -33.87
C PRO A 61 26.49 24.59 -34.76
N PRO A 62 26.88 25.54 -35.64
CA PRO A 62 25.94 26.18 -36.53
C PRO A 62 25.09 25.12 -37.23
N GLY A 63 23.77 25.28 -37.11
CA GLY A 63 22.82 24.40 -37.78
C GLY A 63 23.09 24.37 -39.29
N PRO A 64 22.60 23.35 -40.00
CA PRO A 64 22.84 23.23 -41.44
C PRO A 64 22.42 24.51 -42.15
N SER A 65 23.31 25.08 -42.97
CA SER A 65 23.07 26.29 -43.77
C SER A 65 22.19 26.03 -45.01
N GLY A 66 21.60 24.84 -45.10
CA GLY A 66 20.70 24.45 -46.17
C GLY A 66 19.26 24.86 -45.87
N PRO A 67 18.38 24.86 -46.88
CA PRO A 67 16.95 24.95 -46.62
C PRO A 67 16.56 23.86 -45.61
N PRO A 68 15.58 24.13 -44.73
CA PRO A 68 15.09 23.09 -43.82
C PRO A 68 14.73 21.83 -44.63
N PRO A 69 14.96 20.62 -44.09
CA PRO A 69 14.56 19.40 -44.77
C PRO A 69 13.08 19.53 -45.17
N ALA A 70 12.75 19.08 -46.38
CA ALA A 70 11.38 19.06 -46.86
C ALA A 70 10.58 18.08 -46.00
N THR A 71 10.06 18.54 -44.88
CA THR A 71 9.03 17.82 -44.14
C THR A 71 7.80 17.85 -45.04
N ASP A 72 7.41 16.68 -45.54
CA ASP A 72 6.20 16.49 -46.31
C ASP A 72 5.02 17.02 -45.48
N ARG A 73 4.40 18.09 -45.96
CA ARG A 73 3.21 18.66 -45.35
C ARG A 73 2.05 17.85 -45.91
N PRO A 74 1.33 17.01 -45.14
CA PRO A 74 0.15 16.38 -45.68
C PRO A 74 -0.82 17.50 -46.08
N ALA A 75 -1.30 17.40 -47.32
CA ALA A 75 -2.24 18.34 -47.90
C ALA A 75 -3.45 18.52 -46.97
N ALA A 76 -3.66 19.75 -46.51
CA ALA A 76 -4.95 20.15 -45.98
C ALA A 76 -5.78 20.68 -47.16
N GLN A 77 -6.80 19.89 -47.49
CA GLN A 77 -7.99 20.13 -48.34
C GLN A 77 -7.95 21.24 -49.39
#